data_AF-A0A919EYI3-F1
#
_entry.id   AF-A0A919EYI3-F1
#
_cell.length_a   1.000
_cell.length_b   1.000
_cell.length_c   1.000
_cell.angle_alpha   90.00
_cell.angle_beta   90.00
_cell.angle_gamma   90.00
#
_symmetry.space_group_name_H-M   'P 1'
#
loop_
_entity.id
_entity.type
_entity.pdbx_description
1 polymer ?
#
loop_
_entity_poly.entity_id
_entity_poly.type
_entity_poly.pdbx_seq_one_letter_code
_entity_poly.pdbx_strand_id
1 'polypeptide(L)'
;MTEHPDLARLQHRLAAFAAARNWQPYHTPKNLASALSVEASELVEIFQWLTPEESARVMDDPGTAHRVTDEVADVLAYLLQFCEALGIDPLTALAAKIDRNEHRFPLPGAGQEQPDA
;
A
#
# COMPACT_ATOMS: atom_id res chain seq x y z
N MET A 1 0.96 23.35 13.44
CA MET A 1 0.67 21.92 13.26
C MET A 1 0.35 21.71 11.81
N THR A 2 1.24 21.05 11.07
CA THR A 2 0.97 20.68 9.68
C THR A 2 -0.05 19.55 9.75
N GLU A 3 -1.28 19.77 9.27
CA GLU A 3 -2.26 18.69 9.18
C GLU A 3 -1.73 17.63 8.22
N HIS A 4 -1.56 16.40 8.71
CA HIS A 4 -1.27 15.27 7.85
C HIS A 4 -2.49 14.98 6.97
N PRO A 5 -2.29 14.72 5.67
CA PRO A 5 -3.40 14.39 4.80
C PRO A 5 -4.06 13.08 5.24
N ASP A 6 -5.37 13.13 5.44
CA ASP A 6 -6.21 11.96 5.71
C ASP A 6 -6.39 11.10 4.45
N LEU A 7 -6.45 9.78 4.62
CA LEU A 7 -6.52 8.82 3.52
C LEU A 7 -7.80 9.00 2.71
N ALA A 8 -8.95 9.21 3.38
CA ALA A 8 -10.22 9.44 2.68
C ALA A 8 -10.17 10.73 1.86
N ARG A 9 -9.52 11.78 2.37
CA ARG A 9 -9.27 13.01 1.62
C ARG A 9 -8.38 12.78 0.39
N LEU A 10 -7.35 11.94 0.48
CA LEU A 10 -6.49 11.60 -0.65
C LEU A 10 -7.26 10.78 -1.71
N GLN A 11 -8.03 9.78 -1.29
CA GLN A 11 -8.87 8.97 -2.18
C GLN A 11 -9.89 9.83 -2.93
N HIS A 12 -10.56 10.75 -2.24
CA HIS A 12 -11.48 11.69 -2.88
C HIS A 12 -10.77 12.60 -3.91
N ARG A 13 -9.56 13.08 -3.59
CA ARG A 13 -8.75 13.87 -4.54
C ARG A 13 -8.37 13.07 -5.78
N LEU A 14 -8.02 11.78 -5.65
CA LEU A 14 -7.74 10.89 -6.79
C LEU A 14 -8.98 10.67 -7.65
N ALA A 15 -10.14 10.39 -7.03
CA ALA A 15 -11.41 10.23 -7.74
C ALA A 15 -11.78 11.51 -8.52
N ALA A 16 -11.64 12.69 -7.89
CA ALA A 16 -11.87 13.97 -8.55
C ALA A 16 -10.88 14.22 -9.70
N PHE A 17 -9.60 13.86 -9.53
CA PHE A 17 -8.58 13.98 -10.57
C PHE A 17 -8.91 13.13 -11.80
N ALA A 18 -9.33 11.88 -11.59
CA ALA A 18 -9.76 10.96 -12.64
C ALA A 18 -11.03 11.46 -13.34
N ALA A 19 -11.99 11.96 -12.56
CA ALA A 19 -13.24 12.49 -13.09
C ALA A 19 -13.05 13.72 -13.98
N ALA A 20 -12.17 14.64 -13.58
CA ALA A 20 -11.82 15.82 -14.38
C ALA A 20 -11.20 15.46 -15.74
N ARG A 21 -10.71 14.22 -15.92
CA ARG A 21 -10.09 13.71 -17.14
C ARG A 21 -10.94 12.67 -17.87
N ASN A 22 -12.16 12.39 -17.40
CA ASN A 22 -13.04 11.36 -17.93
C ASN A 22 -12.36 9.97 -17.99
N TRP A 23 -11.59 9.62 -16.95
CA TRP A 23 -10.86 8.35 -16.91
C TRP A 23 -11.69 7.15 -16.43
N GLN A 24 -12.90 7.39 -15.93
CA GLN A 24 -13.79 6.35 -15.41
C GLN A 24 -13.99 5.15 -16.37
N PRO A 25 -14.09 5.30 -17.70
CA PRO A 25 -14.19 4.15 -18.61
C PRO A 25 -12.97 3.23 -18.59
N TYR A 26 -11.79 3.74 -18.23
CA TYR A 26 -10.54 2.98 -18.14
C TYR A 26 -10.32 2.37 -16.77
N HIS A 27 -10.95 2.91 -15.72
CA HIS A 27 -10.85 2.46 -14.33
C HIS A 27 -11.73 1.23 -14.05
N THR A 28 -11.68 0.23 -14.93
CA THR A 28 -12.27 -1.07 -14.64
C THR A 28 -11.43 -1.79 -13.56
N PRO A 29 -12.01 -2.63 -12.70
CA PRO A 29 -11.25 -3.36 -11.68
C PRO A 29 -10.07 -4.16 -12.26
N LYS A 30 -10.24 -4.73 -13.47
CA LYS A 30 -9.16 -5.42 -14.18
C LYS A 30 -8.00 -4.48 -14.51
N ASN A 31 -8.29 -3.34 -15.11
CA ASN A 31 -7.25 -2.39 -15.52
C ASN A 31 -6.53 -1.80 -14.32
N LEU A 32 -7.26 -1.46 -13.25
CA LEU A 32 -6.68 -0.93 -12.02
C LEU A 32 -5.78 -1.97 -11.33
N ALA A 33 -6.19 -3.24 -11.27
CA ALA A 33 -5.35 -4.31 -10.75
C ALA A 33 -4.08 -4.51 -11.60
N SER A 34 -4.20 -4.41 -12.93
CA SER A 34 -3.04 -4.46 -13.84
C SER A 34 -2.10 -3.28 -13.63
N ALA A 35 -2.61 -2.05 -13.54
CA ALA A 35 -1.81 -0.86 -13.28
C ALA A 35 -1.09 -0.94 -11.91
N LEU A 36 -1.81 -1.33 -10.85
CA LEU A 36 -1.22 -1.60 -9.54
C LEU A 36 -0.04 -2.59 -9.61
N SER A 37 -0.16 -3.65 -10.42
CA SER A 37 0.93 -4.61 -10.61
C SER A 37 2.13 -4.01 -11.34
N VAL A 38 1.92 -3.05 -12.24
CA VAL A 38 3.00 -2.35 -12.95
C VAL A 38 3.77 -1.48 -11.96
N GLU A 39 3.11 -0.62 -11.20
CA GLU A 39 3.80 0.26 -10.23
C GLU A 39 4.53 -0.53 -9.13
N ALA A 40 3.93 -1.65 -8.69
CA ALA A 40 4.62 -2.55 -7.77
C ALA A 40 5.90 -3.16 -8.38
N SER A 41 5.92 -3.36 -9.70
CA SER A 41 7.10 -3.84 -10.42
C SER A 41 8.14 -2.73 -10.63
N GLU A 42 7.72 -1.48 -10.85
CA GLU A 42 8.61 -0.31 -10.91
C GLU A 42 9.30 -0.09 -9.56
N LEU A 43 8.58 -0.27 -8.44
CA LEU A 43 9.18 -0.30 -7.11
C LEU A 43 10.22 -1.41 -6.99
N VAL A 44 9.91 -2.64 -7.44
CA VAL A 44 10.85 -3.78 -7.41
C VAL A 44 12.11 -3.49 -8.26
N GLU A 45 11.96 -2.83 -9.41
CA GLU A 45 13.07 -2.51 -10.32
C GLU A 45 14.18 -1.71 -9.62
N ILE A 46 13.80 -0.81 -8.71
CA ILE A 46 14.76 0.00 -7.93
C ILE A 46 15.70 -0.89 -7.11
N PHE A 47 15.21 -2.02 -6.61
CA PHE A 47 15.93 -2.90 -5.69
C PHE A 47 16.58 -4.10 -6.38
N GLN A 48 16.20 -4.43 -7.61
CA GLN A 48 16.44 -5.74 -8.23
C GLN A 48 17.92 -6.16 -8.32
N TRP A 49 18.85 -5.21 -8.35
CA TRP A 49 20.29 -5.46 -8.46
C TRP A 49 21.09 -5.05 -7.22
N LEU A 50 20.42 -4.58 -6.17
CA LEU A 50 21.08 -4.15 -4.94
C LEU A 50 21.45 -5.36 -4.09
N THR A 51 22.62 -5.29 -3.45
CA THR A 51 22.95 -6.15 -2.32
C THR A 51 22.04 -5.86 -1.11
N PRO A 52 21.94 -6.76 -0.13
CA PRO A 52 21.20 -6.50 1.10
C PRO A 52 21.65 -5.22 1.81
N GLU A 53 22.96 -4.94 1.86
CA GLU A 53 23.52 -3.75 2.50
C GLU A 53 23.18 -2.46 1.72
N GLU A 54 23.20 -2.50 0.40
CA GLU A 54 22.81 -1.37 -0.46
C GLU A 54 21.30 -1.10 -0.39
N SER A 55 20.47 -2.14 -0.44
CA SER A 55 19.00 -2.01 -0.34
C SER A 55 18.57 -1.36 0.98
N ALA A 56 19.26 -1.66 2.09
CA ALA A 56 19.00 -1.04 3.38
C ALA A 56 19.37 0.46 3.43
N ARG A 57 20.22 0.91 2.50
CA ARG A 57 20.68 2.30 2.35
C ARG A 57 20.14 2.98 1.09
N VAL A 58 19.14 2.41 0.44
CA VAL A 58 18.55 2.95 -0.80
C VAL A 58 18.05 4.39 -0.65
N MET A 59 17.74 4.82 0.58
CA MET A 59 17.26 6.16 0.89
C MET A 59 18.39 7.18 1.14
N ASP A 60 19.65 6.74 1.24
CA ASP A 60 20.80 7.63 1.50
C ASP A 60 21.20 8.43 0.23
N ASP A 61 20.94 7.87 -0.96
CA ASP A 61 21.07 8.60 -2.22
C ASP A 61 19.75 9.33 -2.55
N PRO A 62 19.76 10.66 -2.74
CA PRO A 62 18.55 11.42 -3.03
C PRO A 62 17.83 11.00 -4.31
N GLY A 63 18.55 10.48 -5.30
CA GLY A 63 17.99 10.04 -6.57
C GLY A 63 17.14 8.78 -6.40
N THR A 64 17.69 7.75 -5.77
CA THR A 64 16.94 6.52 -5.47
C THR A 64 15.85 6.76 -4.42
N ALA A 65 16.09 7.60 -3.41
CA ALA A 65 15.09 7.95 -2.41
C ALA A 65 13.83 8.57 -3.01
N HIS A 66 13.99 9.48 -3.98
CA HIS A 66 12.86 10.09 -4.69
C HIS A 66 12.07 9.04 -5.47
N ARG A 67 12.75 8.17 -6.22
CA ARG A 67 12.10 7.09 -6.97
C ARG A 67 11.30 6.16 -6.05
N VAL A 68 11.89 5.69 -4.94
CA VAL A 68 11.17 4.85 -3.97
C VAL A 68 9.92 5.55 -3.45
N THR A 69 10.02 6.85 -3.16
CA THR A 69 8.89 7.64 -2.65
C THR A 69 7.76 7.73 -3.67
N ASP A 70 8.09 7.97 -4.93
CA ASP A 70 7.13 8.07 -6.02
C ASP A 70 6.44 6.73 -6.28
N GLU A 71 7.19 5.62 -6.41
CA GLU A 71 6.60 4.30 -6.66
C GLU A 71 5.72 3.82 -5.49
N VAL A 72 6.09 4.13 -4.25
CA VAL A 72 5.22 3.85 -3.09
C VAL A 72 3.92 4.65 -3.17
N ALA A 73 3.98 5.90 -3.63
CA ALA A 73 2.80 6.73 -3.81
C ALA A 73 1.91 6.22 -4.95
N ASP A 74 2.50 5.76 -6.06
CA ASP A 74 1.75 5.22 -7.20
C ASP A 74 1.09 3.87 -6.88
N VAL A 75 1.79 2.97 -6.19
CA VAL A 75 1.19 1.74 -5.64
C VAL A 75 -0.01 2.06 -4.75
N LEU A 76 0.14 3.03 -3.83
CA LEU A 76 -0.96 3.44 -2.97
C LEU A 76 -2.11 4.06 -3.77
N ALA A 77 -1.82 4.91 -4.75
CA ALA A 77 -2.82 5.59 -5.56
C ALA A 77 -3.67 4.60 -6.37
N TYR A 78 -3.07 3.60 -7.01
CA TYR A 78 -3.84 2.59 -7.74
C TYR A 78 -4.58 1.63 -6.81
N LEU A 79 -4.04 1.30 -5.64
CA LEU A 79 -4.76 0.51 -4.65
C LEU A 79 -6.02 1.24 -4.17
N LEU A 80 -5.94 2.54 -3.87
CA LEU A 80 -7.09 3.35 -3.47
C LEU A 80 -8.15 3.45 -4.58
N GLN A 81 -7.72 3.64 -5.83
CA GLN A 81 -8.64 3.68 -6.98
C GLN A 81 -9.29 2.32 -7.24
N PHE A 82 -8.55 1.22 -7.06
CA PHE A 82 -9.08 -0.15 -7.13
C PHE A 82 -10.13 -0.40 -6.04
N CYS A 83 -9.84 0.02 -4.81
CA CYS A 83 -10.77 -0.03 -3.69
C CYS A 83 -12.04 0.77 -3.97
N GLU A 84 -11.91 2.00 -4.48
CA GLU A 84 -13.05 2.84 -4.90
C GLU A 84 -13.93 2.12 -5.94
N ALA A 85 -13.32 1.56 -6.98
CA ALA A 85 -14.04 0.87 -8.07
C ALA A 85 -14.81 -0.38 -7.59
N LEU A 86 -14.43 -0.97 -6.45
CA LEU A 86 -15.06 -2.16 -5.87
C LEU A 86 -15.85 -1.88 -4.58
N GLY A 87 -15.88 -0.65 -4.10
CA GLY A 87 -16.53 -0.29 -2.84
C GLY A 87 -15.85 -0.91 -1.60
N ILE A 88 -14.53 -1.06 -1.62
CA ILE A 88 -13.75 -1.58 -0.50
C ILE A 88 -13.21 -0.41 0.33
N ASP A 89 -13.44 -0.43 1.63
CA ASP A 89 -12.70 0.43 2.57
C ASP A 89 -11.35 -0.23 2.92
N PRO A 90 -10.22 0.33 2.48
CA PRO A 90 -8.91 -0.27 2.70
C PRO A 90 -8.50 -0.31 4.18
N LEU A 91 -8.90 0.67 4.99
CA LEU A 91 -8.55 0.72 6.42
C LEU A 91 -9.33 -0.33 7.20
N THR A 92 -10.64 -0.44 6.95
CA THR A 92 -11.47 -1.49 7.53
C THR A 92 -10.97 -2.88 7.12
N ALA A 93 -10.61 -3.06 5.85
CA ALA A 93 -10.09 -4.33 5.33
C ALA A 93 -8.75 -4.72 5.98
N LEU A 94 -7.84 -3.75 6.16
CA LEU A 94 -6.54 -3.96 6.80
C LEU A 94 -6.69 -4.28 8.29
N ALA A 95 -7.52 -3.53 9.03
CA ALA A 95 -7.78 -3.79 10.44
C ALA A 95 -8.25 -5.23 10.67
N ALA A 96 -9.28 -5.66 9.93
CA ALA A 96 -9.77 -7.04 10.03
C ALA A 96 -8.71 -8.08 9.64
N LYS A 97 -7.80 -7.75 8.71
CA LYS A 97 -6.69 -8.64 8.31
C LYS A 97 -5.62 -8.75 9.40
N ILE A 98 -5.31 -7.65 10.10
CA ILE A 98 -4.40 -7.63 11.24
C ILE A 98 -4.93 -8.54 12.35
N ASP A 99 -6.20 -8.38 12.75
CA ASP A 99 -6.83 -9.23 13.76
C ASP A 99 -6.69 -10.71 13.41
N ARG A 100 -7.00 -11.09 12.16
CA ARG A 100 -6.84 -12.48 11.69
C ARG A 100 -5.38 -12.95 11.71
N ASN A 101 -4.42 -12.07 11.45
CA ASN A 101 -3.00 -12.42 11.47
C ASN A 101 -2.51 -12.64 12.90
N GLU A 102 -2.92 -11.81 13.86
CA GLU A 102 -2.56 -11.96 15.28
C GLU A 102 -3.08 -13.29 15.85
N HIS A 103 -4.29 -13.70 15.46
CA HIS A 103 -4.84 -15.00 15.84
C HIS A 103 -4.11 -16.17 15.16
N ARG A 104 -3.70 -16.00 13.89
CA ARG A 104 -3.00 -17.05 13.13
C ARG A 104 -1.54 -17.22 13.55
N PHE A 105 -0.90 -16.15 13.99
CA PHE A 105 0.50 -16.09 14.37
C PHE A 105 0.65 -15.45 15.76
N PRO A 106 0.25 -16.16 16.83
CA PRO A 106 0.32 -15.63 18.19
C PRO A 106 1.77 -15.45 18.65
N LEU A 107 1.96 -14.60 19.66
CA LEU A 107 3.28 -14.40 20.27
C LEU A 107 3.84 -15.74 20.79
N PRO A 108 5.15 -16.00 20.61
CA PRO A 108 5.79 -17.14 21.25
C PRO A 108 5.55 -17.11 22.77
N GLY A 109 4.95 -18.18 23.31
CA GLY A 109 4.67 -18.31 24.74
C GLY A 109 3.25 -17.96 25.20
N ALA A 110 2.38 -17.43 24.34
CA ALA A 110 0.98 -17.12 24.68
C ALA A 110 0.08 -18.35 24.96
N GLY A 111 0.63 -19.57 24.91
CA GLY A 111 -0.08 -20.83 25.16
C GLY A 111 0.40 -21.61 26.39
N GLN A 112 1.16 -21.00 27.30
CA GLN A 112 1.58 -21.63 28.56
C GLN A 112 0.98 -20.94 29.79
N GLU A 113 -0.34 -20.85 29.86
CA GLU A 113 -0.99 -20.81 31.16
C GLU A 113 -1.07 -22.26 31.67
N GLN A 114 -0.12 -22.60 32.53
CA GLN A 114 -0.09 -23.85 33.26
C GLN A 114 -1.23 -23.79 34.29
N PRO A 115 -2.19 -24.74 34.32
CA PRO A 115 -3.22 -24.72 35.34
C PRO A 115 -2.57 -25.02 36.70
N ASP A 116 -2.74 -24.09 37.64
CA ASP A 116 -2.26 -24.22 39.02
C ASP A 116 -2.77 -25.53 39.64
N ALA A 117 -1.83 -26.24 40.29
CA ALA A 117 -2.03 -27.48 41.03
C ALA A 117 -2.69 -27.28 42.39
#